data_AF-A0A398BLL8-F1
#
_entry.id   AF-A0A398BLL8-F1
#
_cell.length_a   1.000
_cell.length_b   1.000
_cell.length_c   1.000
_cell.angle_alpha   90.00
_cell.angle_beta   90.00
_cell.angle_gamma   90.00
#
_symmetry.space_group_name_H-M   'P 1'
#
loop_
_entity.id
_entity.type
_entity.pdbx_description
1 polymer ?
#
loop_
_entity_poly.entity_id
_entity_poly.type
_entity_poly.pdbx_seq_one_letter_code
_entity_poly.pdbx_strand_id
1 'polypeptide(L)'
;MLGVVIWSCQRTGRAIVWCSDHRDLAHYDGPAPDEAPARIDVGDLVEMAFVADRSVRRCTDLRVIEQGYMPDVVSELRGRRTAIAAA
;
A
#
# COMPACT_ATOMS: atom_id res chain seq x y z
N MET A 1 -11.51 3.30 0.63
CA MET A 1 -10.98 2.99 -0.72
C MET A 1 -10.24 1.66 -0.64
N LEU A 2 -10.23 0.88 -1.73
CA LEU A 2 -9.48 -0.38 -1.78
C LEU A 2 -8.10 -0.19 -2.43
N GLY A 3 -7.16 -1.05 -2.07
CA GLY A 3 -5.85 -1.12 -2.72
C GLY A 3 -5.09 -2.39 -2.38
N VAL A 4 -3.98 -2.60 -3.09
CA VAL A 4 -3.10 -3.76 -2.89
C VAL A 4 -1.78 -3.30 -2.31
N VAL A 5 -1.29 -3.99 -1.28
CA VAL A 5 0.01 -3.70 -0.65
C VAL A 5 1.13 -4.12 -1.59
N ILE A 6 1.99 -3.18 -1.99
CA ILE A 6 3.13 -3.44 -2.88
C ILE A 6 4.49 -3.40 -2.15
N TRP A 7 4.49 -2.89 -0.92
CA TRP A 7 5.62 -2.91 -0.01
C TRP A 7 5.13 -2.80 1.43
N SER A 8 5.77 -3.52 2.36
CA SER A 8 5.52 -3.37 3.80
C SER A 8 6.81 -3.54 4.61
N CYS A 9 6.82 -2.99 5.82
CA CYS A 9 7.93 -3.13 6.77
C CYS A 9 7.41 -3.56 8.14
N GLN A 10 7.57 -4.85 8.46
CA GLN A 10 7.06 -5.43 9.71
C GLN A 10 7.63 -4.77 10.98
N ARG A 11 8.86 -4.24 10.94
CA ARG A 11 9.47 -3.55 12.08
C ARG A 11 8.79 -2.21 12.41
N THR A 12 8.18 -1.56 11.41
CA THR A 12 7.60 -0.22 11.57
C THR A 12 6.09 -0.18 11.34
N GLY A 13 5.49 -1.26 10.83
CA GLY A 13 4.09 -1.30 10.41
C GLY A 13 3.79 -0.46 9.16
N ARG A 14 4.80 0.18 8.55
CA ARG A 14 4.62 1.01 7.35
C ARG A 14 4.32 0.16 6.13
N ALA A 15 3.52 0.72 5.23
CA ALA A 15 3.20 0.10 3.96
C ALA A 15 3.05 1.12 2.83
N ILE A 16 3.23 0.66 1.60
CA ILE A 16 2.85 1.39 0.39
C ILE A 16 1.77 0.58 -0.30
N VAL A 17 0.68 1.26 -0.62
CA VAL A 17 -0.51 0.66 -1.22
C VAL A 17 -0.73 1.25 -2.61
N TRP A 18 -0.97 0.38 -3.58
CA TRP A 18 -1.43 0.75 -4.91
C TRP A 18 -2.96 0.77 -4.92
N CYS A 19 -3.53 1.95 -5.09
CA CYS A 19 -4.97 2.18 -4.97
C CYS A 19 -5.74 1.71 -6.22
N SER A 20 -7.00 1.31 -6.02
CA SER A 20 -7.89 0.86 -7.09
C SER A 20 -8.23 1.94 -8.13
N ASP A 21 -7.93 3.21 -7.86
CA ASP A 21 -8.06 4.30 -8.82
C ASP A 21 -6.86 4.43 -9.77
N HIS A 22 -5.82 3.60 -9.57
CA HIS A 22 -4.58 3.57 -10.35
C HIS A 22 -3.82 4.90 -10.42
N ARG A 23 -4.09 5.82 -9.49
CA ARG A 23 -3.38 7.10 -9.38
C ARG A 23 -2.14 6.95 -8.49
N ASP A 24 -1.77 8.01 -7.81
CA ASP A 24 -0.64 8.04 -6.89
C ASP A 24 -0.72 6.94 -5.83
N LEU A 25 0.47 6.45 -5.46
CA LEU A 25 0.66 5.48 -4.39
C LEU A 25 0.28 6.10 -3.04
N ALA A 26 -0.31 5.29 -2.17
CA ALA A 26 -0.69 5.71 -0.84
C ALA A 26 0.33 5.22 0.20
N HIS A 27 0.78 6.14 1.04
CA HIS A 27 1.70 5.89 2.14
C HIS A 27 0.94 5.64 3.44
N TYR A 28 1.17 4.47 4.04
CA TYR A 28 0.74 4.16 5.40
C TYR A 28 1.92 4.31 6.36
N ASP A 29 1.79 5.21 7.32
CA ASP A 29 2.87 5.55 8.26
C ASP A 29 2.99 4.56 9.44
N GLY A 30 2.08 3.58 9.51
CA GLY A 30 2.00 2.61 10.59
C GLY A 30 0.79 2.85 11.50
N PRO A 31 0.50 1.90 12.41
CA PRO A 31 -0.56 2.05 13.41
C PRO A 31 -0.25 3.21 14.37
N ALA A 32 -1.27 3.69 15.09
CA ALA A 32 -1.04 4.61 16.19
C ALA A 32 -0.16 3.95 17.29
N PRO A 33 0.57 4.72 18.12
CA PRO A 33 1.48 4.17 19.12
C PRO A 33 0.84 3.20 20.13
N ASP A 34 -0.47 3.31 20.33
CA ASP A 34 -1.32 2.51 21.22
C ASP A 34 -2.05 1.36 20.51
N GLU A 35 -1.92 1.24 19.19
CA GLU A 35 -2.53 0.19 18.39
C GLU A 35 -1.56 -0.95 18.11
N ALA A 36 -2.06 -2.19 18.18
CA ALA A 36 -1.28 -3.35 17.76
C ALA A 36 -1.04 -3.28 16.24
N PRO A 37 0.20 -3.50 15.76
CA PRO A 37 0.47 -3.53 14.33
C PRO A 37 -0.30 -4.67 13.67
N ALA A 38 -1.17 -4.32 12.73
CA ALA A 38 -1.76 -5.28 11.82
C ALA A 38 -0.63 -5.95 11.03
N ARG A 39 -0.69 -7.28 10.91
CA ARG A 39 0.20 -8.02 10.01
C ARG A 39 -0.24 -7.73 8.59
N ILE A 40 0.55 -6.91 7.90
CA ILE A 40 0.30 -6.46 6.53
C ILE A 40 1.43 -7.01 5.67
N ASP A 41 1.11 -7.92 4.77
CA ASP A 41 2.05 -8.54 3.86
C ASP A 41 1.84 -8.04 2.42
N VAL A 42 2.89 -8.12 1.61
CA VAL A 42 2.83 -7.75 0.19
C VAL A 42 1.83 -8.64 -0.52
N GLY A 43 0.98 -8.04 -1.35
CA GLY A 43 -0.08 -8.72 -2.08
C GLY A 43 -1.43 -8.75 -1.35
N ASP A 44 -1.50 -8.29 -0.10
CA ASP A 44 -2.76 -8.18 0.63
C ASP A 44 -3.68 -7.12 0.01
N LEU A 45 -4.97 -7.42 -0.03
CA LEU A 45 -6.04 -6.47 -0.34
C LEU A 45 -6.44 -5.74 0.94
N VAL A 46 -6.43 -4.41 0.89
CA VAL A 46 -6.72 -3.56 2.03
C VAL A 46 -7.81 -2.54 1.71
N GLU A 47 -8.57 -2.19 2.74
CA GLU A 47 -9.40 -0.99 2.78
C GLU A 47 -8.69 0.08 3.62
N MET A 48 -8.85 1.34 3.21
CA MET A 48 -8.15 2.48 3.80
C MET A 48 -8.93 3.78 3.60
N ALA A 49 -8.71 4.75 4.49
CA ALA A 49 -9.12 6.15 4.35
C ALA A 49 -7.93 7.03 3.92
N PHE A 50 -8.21 8.27 3.50
CA PHE A 50 -7.16 9.25 3.13
C PHE A 50 -7.23 10.48 4.00
N VAL A 51 -6.05 11.04 4.26
CA VAL A 51 -5.92 12.35 4.89
C VAL A 51 -5.87 13.39 3.77
N ALA A 52 -6.77 14.37 3.83
CA ALA A 52 -6.76 15.50 2.90
C ALA A 52 -5.49 16.36 3.11
N ASP A 53 -5.07 17.04 2.04
CA ASP A 53 -4.11 18.15 2.09
C ASP A 53 -2.65 17.79 2.42
N ARG A 54 -2.11 16.79 1.72
CA ARG A 54 -0.68 16.46 1.73
C ARG A 54 -0.16 16.37 0.30
N SER A 55 1.06 16.86 0.07
CA SER A 55 1.78 16.67 -1.20
C SER A 55 2.06 15.20 -1.53
N VAL A 56 1.99 14.33 -0.51
CA VAL A 56 2.08 12.88 -0.63
C VAL A 56 0.75 12.29 -0.20
N ARG A 57 0.18 11.42 -1.03
CA ARG A 57 -1.05 10.71 -0.70
C ARG A 57 -0.81 9.78 0.50
N ARG A 58 -1.39 10.12 1.64
CA ARG A 58 -1.29 9.32 2.87
C ARG A 58 -2.62 8.72 3.23
N CYS A 59 -2.56 7.53 3.81
CA CYS A 59 -3.72 6.79 4.23
C CYS A 59 -3.72 6.44 5.70
N THR A 60 -4.92 6.25 6.22
CA THR A 60 -5.21 5.87 7.61
C THR A 60 -6.18 4.71 7.62
N ASP A 61 -6.44 4.16 8.81
CA ASP A 61 -7.46 3.13 9.04
C ASP A 61 -7.27 1.92 8.11
N LEU A 62 -6.01 1.53 7.90
CA LEU A 62 -5.66 0.45 6.99
C LEU A 62 -6.11 -0.89 7.58
N ARG A 63 -7.03 -1.55 6.89
CA ARG A 63 -7.60 -2.83 7.27
C ARG A 63 -7.39 -3.86 6.17
N VAL A 64 -6.81 -5.01 6.52
CA VAL A 64 -6.71 -6.15 5.61
C VAL A 64 -8.11 -6.74 5.39
N ILE A 65 -8.52 -6.81 4.13
CA ILE A 65 -9.79 -7.42 3.70
C ILE A 65 -9.53 -8.87 3.27
N GLU A 66 -8.44 -9.11 2.54
CA GLU A 66 -8.05 -10.44 2.07
C GLU A 66 -6.53 -10.56 2.01
N GLN A 67 -5.99 -11.63 2.61
CA GLN A 67 -4.55 -11.91 2.60
C GLN A 67 -4.14 -12.56 1.28
N GLY A 68 -3.01 -12.12 0.72
CA GLY A 68 -2.46 -12.73 -0.50
C GLY A 68 -3.37 -12.63 -1.73
N TYR A 69 -4.18 -11.57 -1.83
CA TYR A 69 -5.07 -11.31 -2.97
C TYR A 69 -4.30 -11.22 -4.31
N MET A 70 -3.11 -10.61 -4.29
CA MET A 70 -2.19 -10.56 -5.44
C MET A 70 -0.75 -10.89 -4.99
N PRO A 71 -0.44 -12.17 -4.74
CA PRO A 71 0.83 -12.57 -4.12
C PRO A 71 2.05 -12.25 -5.01
N ASP A 72 1.85 -12.26 -6.33
CA ASP A 72 2.90 -12.02 -7.32
C ASP A 72 3.03 -10.55 -7.75
N VAL A 73 2.33 -9.61 -7.10
CA VAL A 73 2.26 -8.20 -7.52
C VAL A 73 3.64 -7.56 -7.69
N VAL A 74 4.58 -7.84 -6.79
CA VAL A 74 5.93 -7.28 -6.87
C VAL A 74 6.71 -7.90 -8.04
N SER A 75 6.54 -9.18 -8.30
CA SER A 75 7.20 -9.86 -9.43
C SER A 75 6.68 -9.32 -10.76
N GLU A 76 5.36 -9.15 -10.90
CA GLU A 76 4.72 -8.56 -12.07
C GLU A 76 5.16 -7.11 -12.31
N LEU A 77 5.16 -6.27 -11.27
CA LEU A 77 5.62 -4.88 -11.37
C LEU A 77 7.10 -4.79 -11.76
N ARG A 78 7.95 -5.72 -11.28
CA ARG A 78 9.37 -5.78 -11.66
C ARG A 78 9.57 -6.25 -13.10
N GLY A 79 8.77 -7.22 -13.57
CA GLY A 79 8.81 -7.69 -14.95
C GLY A 79 8.39 -6.62 -15.97
N ARG A 80 7.53 -5.69 -15.54
CA ARG A 80 7.00 -4.59 -16.36
C ARG A 80 7.83 -3.30 -16.31
N ARG A 81 9.14 -3.40 -16.10
CA ARG A 81 10.09 -2.28 -16.20
C ARG A 81 10.27 -1.85 -17.65
N THR A 82 9.23 -1.25 -18.22
CA THR A 82 9.40 -0.43 -19.43
C THR A 82 10.14 0.82 -18.98
N ALA A 83 11.27 1.13 -19.61
CA ALA A 83 11.88 2.44 -19.41
C ALA A 83 10.80 3.49 -19.68
N ILE A 84 10.52 4.34 -18.70
CA ILE A 84 9.76 5.56 -18.99
C ILE A 84 10.67 6.32 -19.93
N ALA A 85 10.37 6.28 -21.24
CA ALA A 85 11.00 7.16 -22.19
C ALA A 85 10.73 8.57 -21.66
N ALA A 86 11.80 9.27 -21.27
CA ALA A 86 11.69 10.65 -20.82
C ALA A 86 10.99 11.43 -21.94
N ALA A 87 9.78 11.90 -21.64
CA ALA A 87 9.03 12.82 -22.49
C ALA A 87 9.56 14.25 -22.28
#